data_AF-A0A9E4CVU5-F1
#
_entry.id   AF-A0A9E4CVU5-F1
#
_cell.length_a   1.000
_cell.length_b   1.000
_cell.length_c   1.000
_cell.angle_alpha   90.00
_cell.angle_beta   90.00
_cell.angle_gamma   90.00
#
_symmetry.space_group_name_H-M   'P 1'
#
loop_
_entity.id
_entity.type
_entity.pdbx_description
1 polymer ?
#
loop_
_entity_poly.entity_id
_entity_poly.type
_entity_poly.pdbx_seq_one_letter_code
_entity_poly.pdbx_strand_id
1 'polypeptide(L)' 'PDAPAVLYRLSHALTTAGLDVRSAVVATLGHEVVDVFYVLDPEDGGQLSPERFDPLKTELRAALS' A
#
# COMPACT_ATOMS: atom_id res chain seq x y z
N PRO A 1 -0.56 12.30 -14.78
CA PRO A 1 0.74 12.93 -14.46
C PRO A 1 1.56 12.00 -13.57
N ASP A 2 2.86 11.88 -13.80
CA ASP A 2 3.75 11.22 -12.83
C ASP A 2 3.73 12.03 -11.55
N ALA A 3 3.21 11.43 -10.47
CA ALA A 3 3.25 12.03 -9.16
C ALA A 3 4.62 11.76 -8.54
N PRO A 4 5.33 12.78 -8.01
CA PRO A 4 6.57 12.54 -7.32
C PRO A 4 6.32 11.65 -6.09
N ALA A 5 7.27 10.76 -5.80
CA ALA A 5 7.34 9.96 -4.58
C ALA A 5 6.13 9.02 -4.30
N VAL A 6 5.46 8.49 -5.32
CA VAL A 6 4.34 7.52 -5.19
C VAL A 6 4.65 6.39 -4.22
N LEU A 7 5.80 5.71 -4.40
CA LEU A 7 6.20 4.58 -3.56
C LEU A 7 6.30 4.99 -2.08
N TYR A 8 6.89 6.14 -1.79
CA TYR A 8 7.01 6.66 -0.44
C TYR A 8 5.64 6.99 0.16
N ARG A 9 4.76 7.67 -0.60
CA ARG A 9 3.43 8.04 -0.14
C ARG A 9 2.58 6.81 0.21
N LEU A 10 2.64 5.77 -0.61
CA LEU A 10 1.95 4.50 -0.34
C LEU A 10 2.55 3.76 0.87
N SER A 11 3.88 3.63 0.93
CA SER A 11 4.56 2.98 2.06
C SER A 11 4.27 3.70 3.39
N HIS A 12 4.26 5.03 3.38
CA HIS A 12 3.92 5.87 4.52
C HIS A 12 2.45 5.69 4.93
N ALA A 13 1.52 5.67 3.98
CA ALA A 13 0.10 5.46 4.27
C ALA A 13 -0.16 4.07 4.89
N LEU A 14 0.45 3.01 4.34
CA LEU A 14 0.36 1.65 4.89
C LEU A 14 0.87 1.57 6.33
N THR A 15 2.05 2.15 6.60
CA THR A 15 2.63 2.16 7.95
C THR A 15 1.83 3.02 8.92
N THR A 16 1.26 4.14 8.47
CA THR A 16 0.37 4.98 9.28
C THR A 16 -0.94 4.25 9.62
N ALA A 17 -1.44 3.40 8.72
CA ALA A 17 -2.59 2.52 8.95
C ALA A 17 -2.26 1.31 9.86
N GLY A 18 -1.08 1.29 10.49
CA GLY A 18 -0.67 0.26 11.43
C GLY A 18 -0.11 -1.01 10.80
N LEU A 19 0.10 -1.05 9.49
CA LEU A 19 0.58 -2.24 8.79
C LEU A 19 2.11 -2.32 8.74
N ASP A 20 2.66 -3.52 8.93
CA ASP A 20 4.07 -3.82 8.71
C ASP A 20 4.31 -4.16 7.23
N VAL A 21 5.08 -3.33 6.52
CA VAL A 21 5.44 -3.57 5.11
C VAL A 21 6.66 -4.50 5.06
N ARG A 22 6.44 -5.77 4.70
CA ARG A 22 7.48 -6.80 4.63
C ARG A 22 8.34 -6.71 3.38
N SER A 23 7.71 -6.36 2.26
CA SER A 23 8.40 -6.14 1.00
C SER A 23 7.54 -5.30 0.07
N ALA A 24 8.20 -4.60 -0.85
CA ALA A 24 7.59 -3.90 -1.97
C ALA A 24 8.25 -4.39 -3.25
N VAL A 25 7.44 -4.73 -4.25
CA VAL A 25 7.90 -5.16 -5.58
C VAL A 25 7.35 -4.18 -6.59
N VAL A 26 8.24 -3.55 -7.34
CA VAL A 26 7.92 -2.64 -8.44
C VAL A 26 8.23 -3.38 -9.73
N ALA A 27 7.22 -3.60 -10.55
CA ALA A 27 7.36 -4.27 -11.84
C ALA A 27 6.79 -3.40 -12.96
N THR A 28 7.44 -3.42 -14.12
CA THR A 28 6.95 -2.76 -15.33
C THR A 28 6.51 -3.82 -16.33
N LEU A 29 5.25 -3.76 -16.79
CA LEU A 29 4.70 -4.65 -17.80
C LEU A 29 4.36 -3.84 -19.05
N GLY A 30 5.28 -3.84 -20.02
CA GLY A 30 5.14 -3.02 -21.22
C GLY A 30 5.16 -1.54 -20.88
N HIS A 31 4.00 -0.88 -20.97
CA HIS A 31 3.82 0.53 -20.66
C HIS A 31 3.14 0.76 -19.29
N GLU A 32 2.79 -0.30 -18.58
CA GLU A 32 2.16 -0.24 -17.26
C GLU A 32 3.20 -0.45 -16.16
N VAL A 33 3.00 0.21 -15.02
CA VAL A 33 3.76 -0.01 -13.78
C VAL A 33 2.82 -0.63 -12.76
N VAL A 34 3.27 -1.71 -12.12
CA VAL A 34 2.56 -2.43 -11.07
C VAL A 34 3.41 -2.42 -9.81
N ASP A 35 2.89 -1.78 -8.76
CA ASP A 35 3.47 -1.80 -7.42
C ASP A 35 2.71 -2.80 -6.54
N VAL A 36 3.42 -3.74 -5.92
CA VAL A 36 2.87 -4.73 -4.99
C VAL A 36 3.50 -4.55 -3.62
N PHE A 37 2.69 -4.41 -2.59
CA PHE A 37 3.12 -4.35 -1.19
C PHE A 37 2.65 -5.60 -0.45
N TYR A 38 3.57 -6.32 0.18
CA TYR A 38 3.26 -7.41 1.09
C TYR A 38 3.23 -6.86 2.51
N VAL A 39 2.05 -6.89 3.13
CA VAL A 39 1.82 -6.29 4.43
C VAL A 39 1.32 -7.32 5.44
N LEU A 40 1.67 -7.12 6.70
CA LEU A 40 1.12 -7.82 7.83
C LEU A 40 0.40 -6.86 8.74
N ASP A 41 -0.65 -7.36 9.36
CA ASP A 41 -1.31 -6.73 10.47
C ASP A 41 -0.68 -7.23 11.79
N PRO A 42 0.05 -6.38 12.53
CA PRO A 42 0.63 -6.76 13.80
C PRO A 42 -0.40 -6.90 14.93
N GLU A 43 -1.58 -6.28 14.82
CA GLU A 43 -2.62 -6.35 15.86
C GLU A 43 -3.31 -7.72 15.85
N ASP A 44 -3.62 -8.23 14.66
CA ASP A 44 -4.25 -9.54 14.45
C ASP A 44 -3.22 -10.67 14.20
N GLY A 45 -1.92 -10.33 14.24
CA GLY A 45 -0.81 -11.28 14.11
C GLY A 45 -0.69 -11.93 12.74
N GLY A 46 -1.21 -11.31 11.68
CA GLY A 46 -1.33 -11.97 10.39
C GLY A 46 -1.92 -11.13 9.28
N GLN A 47 -2.88 -11.72 8.55
CA GLN A 47 -3.49 -11.10 7.38
C GLN A 47 -4.44 -9.98 7.80
N LEU A 48 -4.43 -8.89 7.03
CA LEU A 48 -5.43 -7.83 7.13
C LEU A 48 -6.85 -8.41 7.04
N SER A 49 -7.73 -8.03 7.97
CA SER A 49 -9.11 -8.47 7.94
C SER A 49 -9.87 -7.87 6.74
N PRO A 50 -10.80 -8.62 6.11
CA PRO A 50 -11.52 -8.14 4.92
C PRO A 50 -12.29 -6.83 5.14
N GLU A 51 -12.75 -6.59 6.37
CA GLU A 51 -13.51 -5.38 6.74
C GLU A 51 -12.66 -4.11 6.65
N ARG A 52 -11.33 -4.23 6.72
CA ARG A 52 -10.40 -3.10 6.59
C ARG A 52 -10.01 -2.79 5.15
N PHE A 53 -10.37 -3.63 4.18
CA PHE A 53 -9.91 -3.48 2.79
C PHE A 53 -10.42 -2.18 2.15
N ASP A 54 -11.73 -1.92 2.21
CA ASP A 54 -12.32 -0.73 1.59
C ASP A 54 -11.90 0.59 2.29
N PRO A 55 -11.86 0.67 3.64
CA PRO A 55 -11.27 1.81 4.34
C PRO A 55 -9.82 2.08 3.91
N LEU A 56 -8.95 1.05 3.95
CA LEU A 56 -7.55 1.19 3.57
C LEU A 56 -7.40 1.64 2.12
N LYS A 57 -8.18 1.06 1.21
CA LYS A 57 -8.18 1.43 -0.22
C LYS A 57 -8.56 2.90 -0.42
N THR A 58 -9.42 3.44 0.43
CA THR A 58 -9.82 4.86 0.40
C THR A 58 -8.68 5.75 0.86
N GLU A 59 -8.01 5.39 1.96
CA GLU A 59 -6.83 6.10 2.47
C GLU A 59 -5.67 6.10 1.47
N LEU A 60 -5.37 4.96 0.85
CA LEU A 60 -4.29 4.84 -0.15
C LEU A 60 -4.57 5.71 -1.37
N ARG A 61 -5.82 5.84 -1.81
CA ARG A 61 -6.17 6.74 -2.93
C ARG A 61 -6.06 8.21 -2.55
N ALA A 62 -6.49 8.59 -1.35
CA ALA A 62 -6.31 9.94 -0.84
C ALA A 62 -4.82 10.28 -0.74
N ALA A 63 -3.99 9.32 -0.32
CA ALA A 63 -2.55 9.45 -0.26
C ALA A 63 -1.87 9.61 -1.62
N LEU A 64 -2.58 9.39 -2.75
CA LEU A 64 -2.06 9.58 -4.11
C LEU A 64 -2.64 10.80 -4.84
N SER A 65 -3.68 11.42 -4.28
CA SER A 65 -4.35 12.60 -4.85
C SER A 65 -3.51 13.87 -4.76
#